data_AF-A0A223CXR5-F1
#
_entry.id   AF-A0A223CXR5-F1
#
_cell.length_a   1.000
_cell.length_b   1.000
_cell.length_c   1.000
_cell.angle_alpha   90.00
_cell.angle_beta   90.00
_cell.angle_gamma   90.00
#
_symmetry.space_group_name_H-M   'P 1'
#
loop_
_entity.id
_entity.type
_entity.pdbx_description
1 polymer ?
#
loop_
_entity_poly.entity_id
_entity_poly.type
_entity_poly.pdbx_seq_one_letter_code
_entity_poly.pdbx_strand_id
1 'polypeptide(L)'
;MKALELRERYADFFLKKGYHSLPEHRVVNTEGDGPHFNGSALTPNLGYFTGAKALEHTHLFTQQRVFWTSYSYTQMPSSLWTIFQVMMSYYQFGQPDLREALTVGWELLTEGLHLPKDDLFVILPQDRLDLQDTMRKIGMPEQNMVLWQYAPRFAIDGLMNGFYCKFFLRHQHAFLPIFDVVNIIGPDGQLKTDSCLLLERMSFILQGKKTWYETEMFLPLMQRLEALEGTKVNDPFGQRVAATVRSLVAALADGAQMTGKGQGHVLKKILRELLHDRYRMGYDSEIVQLVEPGLRCLREIGYDWMADRDRIEAIFAGEEHSYQKVHRESLKFLEKQVKLAENGKRGPFTQEDLDVWKDSRGITVELALDVLRAQGYDVQVAEAKPRQFMTFSDAYDHEENVHDVKGWLLEMEERTLAQARARAQAQAKA
;
A
#
# COMPACT_ATOMS: atom_id res chain seq x y z
N MET A 1 18.71 5.38 -8.92
CA MET A 1 17.99 5.20 -10.20
C MET A 1 16.64 5.84 -10.05
N LYS A 2 16.26 6.79 -10.92
CA LYS A 2 14.93 7.42 -10.84
C LYS A 2 13.84 6.46 -11.29
N ALA A 3 12.58 6.75 -10.94
CA ALA A 3 11.46 5.86 -11.20
C ALA A 3 11.25 5.56 -12.70
N LEU A 4 11.27 6.56 -13.57
CA LEU A 4 11.16 6.35 -15.02
C LEU A 4 12.29 5.48 -15.58
N GLU A 5 13.54 5.79 -15.21
CA GLU A 5 14.71 4.99 -15.60
C GLU A 5 14.60 3.53 -15.13
N LEU A 6 14.07 3.32 -13.93
CA LEU A 6 13.83 2.00 -13.38
C LEU A 6 12.75 1.23 -14.15
N ARG A 7 11.66 1.91 -14.56
CA ARG A 7 10.61 1.31 -15.41
C ARG A 7 11.15 0.87 -16.77
N GLU A 8 11.96 1.71 -17.40
CA GLU A 8 12.62 1.42 -18.67
C GLU A 8 13.57 0.23 -18.54
N ARG A 9 14.43 0.25 -17.51
CA ARG A 9 15.36 -0.84 -17.24
C ARG A 9 14.65 -2.18 -16.96
N TYR A 10 13.54 -2.14 -16.21
CA TYR A 10 12.71 -3.32 -15.96
C TYR A 10 12.14 -3.87 -17.27
N ALA A 11 11.56 -3.02 -18.12
CA ALA A 11 11.02 -3.43 -19.41
C ALA A 11 12.10 -4.02 -20.32
N ASP A 12 13.25 -3.33 -20.44
CA ASP A 12 14.38 -3.76 -21.25
C ASP A 12 14.92 -5.13 -20.81
N PHE A 13 15.00 -5.38 -19.51
CA PHE A 13 15.43 -6.67 -18.97
C PHE A 13 14.53 -7.81 -19.45
N PHE A 14 13.21 -7.65 -19.33
CA PHE A 14 12.24 -8.67 -19.71
C PHE A 14 12.14 -8.86 -21.23
N LEU A 15 12.15 -7.77 -22.00
CA LEU A 15 12.16 -7.84 -23.46
C LEU A 15 13.39 -8.59 -23.99
N LYS A 16 14.58 -8.33 -23.43
CA LYS A 16 15.81 -9.05 -23.80
C LYS A 16 15.76 -10.54 -23.44
N LYS A 17 14.98 -10.92 -22.42
CA LYS A 17 14.73 -12.33 -22.04
C LYS A 17 13.58 -12.97 -22.84
N GLY A 18 12.99 -12.27 -23.80
CA GLY A 18 11.92 -12.80 -24.65
C GLY A 18 10.53 -12.77 -24.02
N TYR A 19 10.35 -12.04 -22.91
CA TYR A 19 9.03 -11.81 -22.34
C TYR A 19 8.27 -10.76 -23.15
N HIS A 20 6.95 -10.87 -23.15
CA HIS A 20 6.06 -9.96 -23.86
C HIS A 20 5.37 -9.01 -22.87
N SER A 21 5.27 -7.74 -23.23
CA SER A 21 4.60 -6.75 -22.38
C SER A 21 3.09 -6.91 -22.45
N LEU A 22 2.44 -6.90 -21.29
CA LEU A 22 1.00 -6.73 -21.16
C LEU A 22 0.67 -5.26 -20.94
N PRO A 23 -0.46 -4.78 -21.50
CA PRO A 23 -0.88 -3.41 -21.34
C PRO A 23 -1.12 -3.09 -19.86
N GLU A 24 -0.82 -1.86 -19.50
CA GLU A 24 -1.16 -1.32 -18.20
C GLU A 24 -2.65 -0.91 -18.18
N HIS A 25 -3.38 -1.32 -17.15
CA HIS A 25 -4.79 -0.99 -16.97
C HIS A 25 -4.96 0.25 -16.09
N ARG A 26 -6.14 0.87 -16.17
CA ARG A 26 -6.52 1.93 -15.24
C ARG A 26 -6.59 1.37 -13.82
N VAL A 27 -6.26 2.18 -12.83
CA VAL A 27 -6.35 1.85 -11.41
C VAL A 27 -7.80 1.71 -10.95
N VAL A 28 -8.73 2.43 -11.59
CA VAL A 28 -10.16 2.37 -11.33
C VAL A 28 -10.80 1.33 -12.25
N ASN A 29 -11.53 0.37 -11.68
CA ASN A 29 -12.35 -0.52 -12.47
C ASN A 29 -13.65 0.19 -12.87
N THR A 30 -13.79 0.48 -14.16
CA THR A 30 -15.01 1.07 -14.74
C THR A 30 -15.93 0.05 -15.39
N GLU A 31 -15.49 -1.19 -15.54
CA GLU A 31 -16.23 -2.29 -16.18
C GLU A 31 -17.24 -2.94 -15.23
N GLY A 32 -17.03 -2.80 -13.91
CA GLY A 32 -17.98 -3.23 -12.88
C GLY A 32 -18.03 -4.73 -12.66
N ASP A 33 -17.09 -5.47 -13.23
CA ASP A 33 -16.93 -6.92 -13.19
C ASP A 33 -16.01 -7.41 -12.05
N GLY A 34 -15.53 -6.49 -11.20
CA GLY A 34 -14.58 -6.79 -10.15
C GLY A 34 -14.52 -5.71 -9.06
N PRO A 35 -13.44 -5.71 -8.25
CA PRO A 35 -13.22 -4.71 -7.22
C PRO A 35 -13.19 -3.30 -7.82
N HIS A 36 -13.62 -2.29 -7.04
CA HIS A 36 -13.63 -0.89 -7.48
C HIS A 36 -12.27 -0.37 -7.95
N PHE A 37 -11.18 -0.94 -7.42
CA PHE A 37 -9.82 -0.58 -7.75
C PHE A 37 -8.98 -1.83 -7.98
N ASN A 38 -8.01 -1.74 -8.90
CA ASN A 38 -7.02 -2.78 -9.11
C ASN A 38 -6.03 -2.80 -7.94
N GLY A 39 -6.13 -3.81 -7.07
CA GLY A 39 -5.29 -3.96 -5.88
C GLY A 39 -3.97 -4.69 -6.12
N SER A 40 -3.77 -5.28 -7.30
CA SER A 40 -2.53 -5.93 -7.70
C SER A 40 -2.39 -5.94 -9.22
N ALA A 41 -1.18 -6.19 -9.72
CA ALA A 41 -0.95 -6.45 -11.13
C ALA A 41 -1.73 -7.67 -11.65
N LEU A 42 -1.99 -8.64 -10.75
CA LEU A 42 -2.77 -9.83 -11.05
C LEU A 42 -4.25 -9.52 -11.33
N THR A 43 -4.84 -8.49 -10.71
CA THR A 43 -6.29 -8.22 -10.77
C THR A 43 -6.82 -8.07 -12.21
N PRO A 44 -6.27 -7.17 -13.06
CA PRO A 44 -6.72 -7.06 -14.46
C PRO A 44 -6.29 -8.25 -15.33
N ASN A 45 -5.35 -9.06 -14.87
CA ASN A 45 -4.76 -10.20 -15.59
C ASN A 45 -5.30 -11.56 -15.12
N LEU A 46 -6.29 -11.57 -14.23
CA LEU A 46 -6.79 -12.77 -13.56
C LEU A 46 -7.28 -13.84 -14.56
N GLY A 47 -7.84 -13.41 -15.70
CA GLY A 47 -8.31 -14.29 -16.76
C GLY A 47 -7.25 -15.24 -17.31
N TYR A 48 -5.97 -14.84 -17.33
CA TYR A 48 -4.88 -15.74 -17.74
C TYR A 48 -4.61 -16.83 -16.70
N PHE A 49 -4.83 -16.54 -15.42
CA PHE A 49 -4.58 -17.47 -14.32
C PHE A 49 -5.73 -18.46 -14.11
N THR A 50 -6.96 -18.02 -14.39
CA THR A 50 -8.17 -18.86 -14.31
C THR A 50 -8.44 -19.65 -15.59
N GLY A 51 -7.77 -19.32 -16.70
CA GLY A 51 -8.01 -19.92 -18.02
C GLY A 51 -9.17 -19.28 -18.81
N ALA A 52 -9.80 -18.23 -18.27
CA ALA A 52 -10.85 -17.48 -18.98
C ALA A 52 -10.31 -16.69 -20.19
N LYS A 53 -9.01 -16.37 -20.21
CA LYS A 53 -8.32 -15.70 -21.30
C LYS A 53 -7.23 -16.61 -21.89
N ALA A 54 -7.24 -16.76 -23.21
CA ALA A 54 -6.22 -17.54 -23.90
C ALA A 54 -4.84 -16.87 -23.81
N LEU A 55 -3.80 -17.69 -23.71
CA LEU A 55 -2.41 -17.24 -23.71
C LEU A 55 -1.87 -17.20 -25.15
N GLU A 56 -1.44 -16.03 -25.59
CA GLU A 56 -0.65 -15.89 -26.82
C GLU A 56 0.84 -16.15 -26.55
N HIS A 57 1.29 -15.82 -25.33
CA HIS A 57 2.66 -16.02 -24.87
C HIS A 57 2.67 -16.56 -23.43
N THR A 58 3.68 -17.37 -23.11
CA THR A 58 3.85 -18.00 -21.79
C THR A 58 4.69 -17.17 -20.82
N HIS A 59 5.39 -16.15 -21.31
CA HIS A 59 6.28 -15.29 -20.53
C HIS A 59 5.86 -13.84 -20.75
N LEU A 60 5.27 -13.25 -19.71
CA LEU A 60 4.62 -11.94 -19.78
C LEU A 60 5.16 -11.01 -18.70
N PHE A 61 5.13 -9.70 -18.91
CA PHE A 61 5.39 -8.72 -17.86
C PHE A 61 4.50 -7.48 -17.97
N THR A 62 4.23 -6.82 -16.86
CA THR A 62 3.44 -5.59 -16.78
C THR A 62 3.99 -4.66 -15.71
N GLN A 63 3.57 -3.40 -15.77
CA GLN A 63 3.89 -2.36 -14.79
C GLN A 63 2.58 -1.68 -14.41
N GLN A 64 1.84 -2.28 -13.48
CA GLN A 64 0.44 -1.94 -13.21
C GLN A 64 0.32 -0.92 -12.07
N ARG A 65 -0.38 0.20 -12.30
CA ARG A 65 -0.91 1.04 -11.21
C ARG A 65 -1.85 0.26 -10.31
N VAL A 66 -1.60 0.30 -9.01
CA VAL A 66 -2.41 -0.37 -7.99
C VAL A 66 -2.91 0.61 -6.95
N PHE A 67 -4.08 0.33 -6.38
CA PHE A 67 -4.69 1.13 -5.32
C PHE A 67 -5.31 0.22 -4.24
N TRP A 68 -4.87 0.40 -3.00
CA TRP A 68 -5.21 -0.47 -1.88
C TRP A 68 -6.19 0.19 -0.90
N THR A 69 -7.45 -0.21 -0.97
CA THR A 69 -8.50 0.28 -0.07
C THR A 69 -8.48 -0.38 1.31
N SER A 70 -7.67 -1.43 1.51
CA SER A 70 -7.46 -2.08 2.80
C SER A 70 -6.64 -1.23 3.77
N TYR A 71 -5.89 -0.26 3.26
CA TYR A 71 -5.18 0.72 4.06
C TYR A 71 -6.11 1.85 4.48
N SER A 72 -6.28 2.04 5.79
CA SER A 72 -7.01 3.18 6.35
C SER A 72 -6.12 4.41 6.34
N TYR A 73 -6.65 5.57 5.97
CA TYR A 73 -5.92 6.85 6.07
C TYR A 73 -5.38 7.08 7.49
N THR A 74 -6.20 6.78 8.50
CA THR A 74 -5.85 6.95 9.92
C THR A 74 -4.79 5.97 10.43
N GLN A 75 -4.44 4.95 9.65
CA GLN A 75 -3.50 3.91 10.04
C GLN A 75 -2.35 3.92 9.05
N MET A 76 -1.33 4.71 9.35
CA MET A 76 -0.04 4.67 8.65
C MET A 76 0.82 3.59 9.34
N PRO A 77 0.84 2.33 8.85
CA PRO A 77 1.55 1.23 9.49
C PRO A 77 3.07 1.38 9.40
N SER A 78 3.59 2.22 8.50
CA SER A 78 5.02 2.40 8.30
C SER A 78 5.35 3.68 7.54
N SER A 79 6.64 4.04 7.53
CA SER A 79 7.18 5.12 6.71
C SER A 79 7.14 4.82 5.20
N LEU A 80 6.81 3.58 4.82
CA LEU A 80 6.54 3.15 3.44
C LEU A 80 5.05 2.98 3.16
N TRP A 81 4.20 3.70 3.89
CA TRP A 81 2.77 3.64 3.62
C TRP A 81 2.37 4.53 2.45
N THR A 82 1.61 3.95 1.51
CA THR A 82 0.83 4.70 0.53
C THR A 82 -0.32 3.82 0.04
N ILE A 83 -1.39 4.44 -0.45
CA ILE A 83 -2.55 3.75 -1.00
C ILE A 83 -2.34 3.45 -2.49
N PHE A 84 -1.42 4.15 -3.18
CA PHE A 84 -1.20 4.02 -4.62
C PHE A 84 0.26 3.75 -4.94
N GLN A 85 0.51 2.72 -5.75
CA GLN A 85 1.86 2.34 -6.20
C GLN A 85 1.86 1.84 -7.64
N VAL A 86 3.06 1.64 -8.20
CA VAL A 86 3.24 0.84 -9.41
C VAL A 86 3.82 -0.52 -9.04
N MET A 87 3.08 -1.57 -9.38
CA MET A 87 3.47 -2.96 -9.21
C MET A 87 4.02 -3.51 -10.53
N MET A 88 5.32 -3.79 -10.56
CA MET A 88 6.01 -4.37 -11.71
C MET A 88 6.10 -5.89 -11.54
N SER A 89 5.44 -6.61 -12.43
CA SER A 89 5.20 -8.05 -12.31
C SER A 89 5.53 -8.74 -13.61
N TYR A 90 6.23 -9.86 -13.53
CA TYR A 90 6.31 -10.85 -14.60
C TYR A 90 5.54 -12.11 -14.24
N TYR A 91 5.04 -12.77 -15.28
CA TYR A 91 4.26 -14.00 -15.23
C TYR A 91 4.93 -15.08 -16.07
N GLN A 92 4.85 -16.31 -15.59
CA GLN A 92 5.25 -17.49 -16.35
C GLN A 92 4.15 -18.55 -16.30
N PHE A 93 3.81 -19.12 -17.45
CA PHE A 93 2.77 -20.12 -17.61
C PHE A 93 3.34 -21.41 -18.20
N GLY A 94 2.83 -22.57 -17.80
CA GLY A 94 3.25 -23.88 -18.31
C GLY A 94 4.54 -24.43 -17.70
N GLN A 95 5.07 -23.78 -16.66
CA GLN A 95 6.26 -24.24 -15.96
C GLN A 95 5.91 -25.35 -14.96
N PRO A 96 6.78 -26.37 -14.79
CA PRO A 96 6.51 -27.47 -13.85
C PRO A 96 6.66 -27.02 -12.39
N ASP A 97 7.44 -25.96 -12.14
CA ASP A 97 7.73 -25.41 -10.81
C ASP A 97 8.28 -23.97 -10.90
N LEU A 98 8.69 -23.42 -9.75
CA LEU A 98 9.20 -22.06 -9.61
C LEU A 98 10.69 -21.88 -9.93
N ARG A 99 11.44 -22.91 -10.34
CA ARG A 99 12.90 -22.79 -10.46
C ARG A 99 13.32 -21.76 -11.52
N GLU A 100 12.65 -21.76 -12.67
CA GLU A 100 12.87 -20.75 -13.71
C GLU A 100 12.49 -19.36 -13.19
N ALA A 101 11.31 -19.23 -12.57
CA ALA A 101 10.83 -17.97 -12.00
C ALA A 101 11.82 -17.37 -11.00
N LEU A 102 12.32 -18.17 -10.05
CA LEU A 102 13.29 -17.72 -9.06
C LEU A 102 14.63 -17.34 -9.69
N THR A 103 15.07 -18.08 -10.71
CA THR A 103 16.31 -17.77 -11.45
C THR A 103 16.19 -16.42 -12.13
N VAL A 104 15.11 -16.18 -12.88
CA VAL A 104 14.86 -14.89 -13.55
C VAL A 104 14.72 -13.75 -12.54
N GLY A 105 14.04 -14.00 -11.42
CA GLY A 105 13.92 -13.04 -10.33
C GLY A 105 15.27 -12.65 -9.73
N TRP A 106 16.16 -13.63 -9.50
CA TRP A 106 17.51 -13.39 -9.01
C TRP A 106 18.38 -12.62 -10.01
N GLU A 107 18.31 -12.97 -11.29
CA GLU A 107 18.98 -12.24 -12.38
C GLU A 107 18.45 -10.80 -12.49
N LEU A 108 17.14 -10.57 -12.33
CA LEU A 108 16.57 -9.23 -12.28
C LEU A 108 17.22 -8.41 -11.16
N LEU A 109 17.28 -8.97 -9.95
CA LEU A 109 17.85 -8.24 -8.80
C LEU A 109 19.35 -7.99 -8.94
N THR A 110 20.12 -8.98 -9.40
CA THR A 110 21.59 -8.95 -9.35
C THR A 110 22.26 -8.46 -10.65
N GLU A 111 21.65 -8.74 -11.80
CA GLU A 111 22.17 -8.33 -13.11
C GLU A 111 21.35 -7.19 -13.70
N GLY A 112 20.02 -7.21 -13.55
CA GLY A 112 19.15 -6.12 -14.02
C GLY A 112 19.33 -4.86 -13.18
N LEU A 113 19.19 -5.00 -11.87
CA LEU A 113 19.21 -3.88 -10.91
C LEU A 113 20.56 -3.69 -10.20
N HIS A 114 21.50 -4.62 -10.38
CA HIS A 114 22.83 -4.60 -9.77
C HIS A 114 22.82 -4.48 -8.24
N LEU A 115 21.85 -5.12 -7.59
CA LEU A 115 21.82 -5.18 -6.13
C LEU A 115 22.96 -6.08 -5.62
N PRO A 116 23.64 -5.69 -4.53
CA PRO A 116 24.72 -6.47 -3.94
C PRO A 116 24.19 -7.80 -3.38
N LYS A 117 24.76 -8.91 -3.87
CA LYS A 117 24.33 -10.28 -3.52
C LYS A 117 24.37 -10.55 -2.02
N ASP A 118 25.37 -10.01 -1.32
CA ASP A 118 25.56 -10.22 0.12
C ASP A 118 24.51 -9.53 0.98
N ASP A 119 23.79 -8.53 0.43
CA ASP A 119 22.69 -7.84 1.09
C ASP A 119 21.32 -8.42 0.74
N LEU A 120 21.25 -9.34 -0.22
CA LEU A 120 20.02 -9.99 -0.64
C LEU A 120 19.76 -11.24 0.18
N PHE A 121 18.50 -11.40 0.58
CA PHE A 121 18.00 -12.53 1.32
C PHE A 121 16.76 -13.06 0.65
N VAL A 122 16.48 -14.35 0.85
CA VAL A 122 15.26 -14.99 0.36
C VAL A 122 14.66 -15.84 1.46
N ILE A 123 13.33 -15.81 1.56
CA ILE A 123 12.58 -16.75 2.38
C ILE A 123 11.83 -17.75 1.49
N LEU A 124 12.02 -19.05 1.77
CA LEU A 124 11.54 -20.18 0.97
C LEU A 124 10.86 -21.24 1.86
N PRO A 125 9.94 -22.07 1.35
CA PRO A 125 9.42 -23.20 2.11
C PRO A 125 10.51 -24.21 2.48
N GLN A 126 10.55 -24.65 3.74
CA GLN A 126 11.49 -25.68 4.23
C GLN A 126 11.36 -27.00 3.46
N ASP A 127 10.14 -27.37 3.07
CA ASP A 127 9.83 -28.62 2.36
C ASP A 127 10.19 -28.58 0.86
N ARG A 128 10.72 -27.46 0.34
CA ARG A 128 11.09 -27.25 -1.06
C ARG A 128 12.61 -27.24 -1.27
N LEU A 129 13.23 -28.41 -1.10
CA LEU A 129 14.68 -28.61 -1.31
C LEU A 129 15.11 -28.26 -2.74
N ASP A 130 14.24 -28.48 -3.73
CA ASP A 130 14.48 -28.15 -5.13
C ASP A 130 14.65 -26.64 -5.35
N LEU A 131 13.88 -25.81 -4.65
CA LEU A 131 14.01 -24.35 -4.72
C LEU A 131 15.26 -23.89 -3.97
N GLN A 132 15.56 -24.48 -2.82
CA GLN A 132 16.77 -24.19 -2.05
C GLN A 132 18.05 -24.54 -2.84
N ASP A 133 18.09 -25.72 -3.47
CA ASP A 133 19.17 -26.14 -4.36
C ASP A 133 19.33 -25.19 -5.55
N THR A 134 18.21 -24.71 -6.10
CA THR A 134 18.22 -23.74 -7.21
C THR A 134 18.84 -22.43 -6.77
N MET A 135 18.41 -21.86 -5.64
CA MET A 135 18.98 -20.62 -5.11
C MET A 135 20.48 -20.75 -4.83
N ARG A 136 20.92 -21.87 -4.24
CA ARG A 136 22.36 -22.15 -4.05
C ARG A 136 23.13 -22.17 -5.36
N LYS A 137 22.61 -22.84 -6.38
CA LYS A 137 23.27 -22.96 -7.71
C LYS A 137 23.41 -21.62 -8.42
N ILE A 138 22.44 -20.71 -8.28
CA ILE A 138 22.48 -19.38 -8.91
C ILE A 138 23.28 -18.34 -8.10
N GLY A 139 23.86 -18.76 -6.96
CA GLY A 139 24.79 -17.95 -6.18
C GLY A 139 24.16 -17.13 -5.06
N MET A 140 22.99 -17.52 -4.55
CA MET A 140 22.46 -16.99 -3.29
C MET A 140 23.34 -17.44 -2.12
N PRO A 141 23.81 -16.54 -1.25
CA PRO A 141 24.56 -16.93 -0.05
C PRO A 141 23.72 -17.79 0.88
N GLU A 142 24.27 -18.92 1.35
CA GLU A 142 23.53 -19.88 2.16
C GLU A 142 23.06 -19.29 3.49
N GLN A 143 23.89 -18.43 4.09
CA GLN A 143 23.55 -17.70 5.31
C GLN A 143 22.38 -16.71 5.14
N ASN A 144 22.09 -16.29 3.90
CA ASN A 144 21.01 -15.35 3.58
C ASN A 144 19.71 -16.06 3.15
N MET A 145 19.69 -17.40 3.14
CA MET A 145 18.48 -18.17 2.94
C MET A 145 17.77 -18.42 4.27
N VAL A 146 16.50 -18.00 4.33
CA VAL A 146 15.59 -18.24 5.45
C VAL A 146 14.53 -19.25 5.02
N LEU A 147 14.18 -20.17 5.92
CA LEU A 147 13.25 -21.25 5.61
C LEU A 147 11.99 -21.11 6.46
N TRP A 148 10.84 -21.03 5.80
CA TRP A 148 9.54 -21.14 6.45
C TRP A 148 9.35 -22.54 7.00
N GLN A 149 9.02 -22.66 8.29
CA GLN A 149 8.53 -23.93 8.83
C GLN A 149 7.13 -24.23 8.29
N TYR A 150 6.29 -23.19 8.19
CA TYR A 150 4.94 -23.27 7.65
C TYR A 150 4.73 -22.15 6.65
N ALA A 151 5.07 -22.41 5.39
CA ALA A 151 4.91 -21.43 4.31
C ALA A 151 3.46 -20.90 4.25
N PRO A 152 3.24 -19.59 4.45
CA PRO A 152 1.91 -19.01 4.38
C PRO A 152 1.29 -19.32 3.03
N ARG A 153 0.16 -20.03 3.07
CA ARG A 153 -0.64 -20.30 1.89
C ARG A 153 -1.63 -19.17 1.71
N PHE A 154 -1.77 -18.71 0.47
CA PHE A 154 -2.93 -17.91 0.11
C PHE A 154 -3.91 -18.81 -0.65
N ALA A 155 -5.19 -18.50 -0.46
CA ALA A 155 -6.28 -19.08 -1.21
C ALA A 155 -7.25 -17.96 -1.57
N ILE A 156 -7.66 -17.93 -2.82
CA ILE A 156 -8.83 -17.21 -3.28
C ILE A 156 -9.86 -18.30 -3.54
N ASP A 157 -10.86 -18.42 -2.66
CA ASP A 157 -11.81 -19.53 -2.64
C ASP A 157 -12.41 -19.80 -4.03
N GLY A 158 -12.29 -21.05 -4.47
CA GLY A 158 -12.78 -21.51 -5.78
C GLY A 158 -12.00 -21.02 -7.00
N LEU A 159 -10.96 -20.19 -6.84
CA LEU A 159 -10.22 -19.59 -7.95
C LEU A 159 -8.75 -20.01 -8.01
N MET A 160 -8.01 -19.89 -6.91
CA MET A 160 -6.58 -20.22 -6.91
C MET A 160 -6.03 -20.40 -5.51
N ASN A 161 -4.94 -21.15 -5.40
CA ASN A 161 -4.16 -21.25 -4.16
C ASN A 161 -2.67 -21.22 -4.47
N GLY A 162 -1.85 -21.00 -3.45
CA GLY A 162 -0.43 -20.83 -3.70
C GLY A 162 0.43 -20.57 -2.47
N PHE A 163 1.68 -20.22 -2.72
CA PHE A 163 2.62 -19.78 -1.71
C PHE A 163 3.62 -18.78 -2.31
N TYR A 164 4.28 -18.04 -1.43
CA TYR A 164 5.22 -16.98 -1.80
C TYR A 164 6.66 -17.40 -1.49
N CYS A 165 7.58 -17.03 -2.36
CA CYS A 165 8.98 -16.81 -2.04
C CYS A 165 9.19 -15.30 -2.01
N LYS A 166 9.79 -14.77 -0.95
CA LYS A 166 9.95 -13.32 -0.77
C LYS A 166 11.42 -12.98 -0.64
N PHE A 167 11.85 -11.99 -1.40
CA PHE A 167 13.18 -11.44 -1.40
C PHE A 167 13.20 -10.17 -0.58
N PHE A 168 14.30 -10.03 0.15
CA PHE A 168 14.55 -8.89 0.99
C PHE A 168 15.94 -8.33 0.71
N LEU A 169 16.10 -7.05 1.05
CA LEU A 169 17.35 -6.33 0.91
C LEU A 169 17.71 -5.67 2.24
N ARG A 170 18.95 -5.85 2.67
CA ARG A 170 19.55 -5.00 3.69
C ARG A 170 19.86 -3.64 3.08
N HIS A 171 19.19 -2.60 3.55
CA HIS A 171 19.41 -1.22 3.12
C HIS A 171 19.69 -0.35 4.34
N GLN A 172 20.93 0.15 4.43
CA GLN A 172 21.41 0.87 5.61
C GLN A 172 21.28 0.01 6.88
N HIS A 173 20.52 0.46 7.88
CA HIS A 173 20.30 -0.24 9.15
C HIS A 173 19.03 -1.10 9.15
N ALA A 174 18.25 -1.02 8.08
CA ALA A 174 16.94 -1.63 7.97
C ALA A 174 16.93 -2.74 6.93
N PHE A 175 15.87 -3.54 6.98
CA PHE A 175 15.70 -4.71 6.15
C PHE A 175 14.33 -4.67 5.47
N LEU A 176 14.30 -4.76 4.14
CA LEU A 176 13.09 -4.46 3.38
C LEU A 176 12.67 -5.62 2.49
N PRO A 177 11.37 -5.95 2.43
CA PRO A 177 10.84 -6.80 1.38
C PRO A 177 10.82 -6.03 0.06
N ILE A 178 11.56 -6.52 -0.94
CA ILE A 178 11.73 -5.79 -2.21
C ILE A 178 11.05 -6.47 -3.39
N PHE A 179 10.85 -7.79 -3.32
CA PHE A 179 10.41 -8.56 -4.47
C PHE A 179 9.77 -9.89 -4.04
N ASP A 180 8.68 -10.28 -4.69
CA ASP A 180 8.00 -11.56 -4.46
C ASP A 180 7.99 -12.41 -5.73
N VAL A 181 8.14 -13.73 -5.57
CA VAL A 181 7.84 -14.75 -6.59
C VAL A 181 6.79 -15.67 -6.03
N VAL A 182 5.67 -15.80 -6.72
CA VAL A 182 4.46 -16.43 -6.22
C VAL A 182 4.12 -17.63 -7.07
N ASN A 183 3.97 -18.78 -6.41
CA ASN A 183 3.34 -19.95 -7.01
C ASN A 183 1.83 -19.78 -6.95
N ILE A 184 1.16 -19.86 -8.09
CA ILE A 184 -0.29 -19.85 -8.23
C ILE A 184 -0.74 -21.14 -8.91
N ILE A 185 -1.58 -21.92 -8.24
CA ILE A 185 -2.26 -23.08 -8.80
C ILE A 185 -3.68 -22.66 -9.14
N GLY A 186 -4.00 -22.68 -10.44
CA GLY A 186 -5.32 -22.33 -10.95
C GLY A 186 -6.33 -23.48 -10.85
N PRO A 187 -7.59 -23.28 -11.31
CA PRO A 187 -8.64 -24.30 -11.27
C PRO A 187 -8.33 -25.54 -12.13
N ASP A 188 -7.49 -25.36 -13.16
CA ASP A 188 -6.98 -26.41 -14.04
C ASP A 188 -5.90 -27.29 -13.38
N GLY A 189 -5.50 -26.98 -12.14
CA GLY A 189 -4.42 -27.66 -11.43
C GLY A 189 -3.02 -27.33 -11.94
N GLN A 190 -2.89 -26.46 -12.94
CA GLN A 190 -1.59 -26.08 -13.48
C GLN A 190 -0.93 -25.00 -12.64
N LEU A 191 0.38 -25.15 -12.47
CA LEU A 191 1.23 -24.15 -11.84
C LEU A 191 1.45 -22.96 -12.78
N LYS A 192 1.31 -21.77 -12.20
CA LYS A 192 1.50 -20.48 -12.84
C LYS A 192 2.32 -19.62 -11.89
N THR A 193 3.12 -18.73 -12.43
CA THR A 193 3.96 -17.82 -11.65
C THR A 193 3.41 -16.42 -11.75
N ASP A 194 3.32 -15.77 -10.60
CA ASP A 194 3.21 -14.32 -10.47
C ASP A 194 4.47 -13.79 -9.76
N SER A 195 4.75 -12.51 -9.89
CA SER A 195 5.82 -11.84 -9.17
C SER A 195 5.46 -10.40 -8.87
N CYS A 196 6.13 -9.76 -7.92
CA CYS A 196 5.79 -8.39 -7.53
C CYS A 196 7.03 -7.64 -7.07
N LEU A 197 7.41 -6.60 -7.83
CA LEU A 197 8.40 -5.60 -7.45
C LEU A 197 7.72 -4.22 -7.42
N LEU A 198 7.84 -3.48 -6.33
CA LEU A 198 7.20 -2.16 -6.20
C LEU A 198 8.16 -1.06 -6.67
N LEU A 199 7.70 -0.24 -7.62
CA LEU A 199 8.51 0.81 -8.25
C LEU A 199 9.03 1.81 -7.24
N GLU A 200 8.16 2.37 -6.39
CA GLU A 200 8.54 3.41 -5.44
C GLU A 200 9.56 2.89 -4.44
N ARG A 201 9.36 1.65 -3.99
CA ARG A 201 10.26 0.97 -3.06
C ARG A 201 11.65 0.81 -3.66
N MET A 202 11.72 0.24 -4.86
CA MET A 202 13.01 -0.03 -5.50
C MET A 202 13.69 1.26 -5.95
N SER A 203 12.94 2.26 -6.44
CA SER A 203 13.48 3.56 -6.83
C SER A 203 14.15 4.27 -5.65
N PHE A 204 13.50 4.35 -4.48
CA PHE A 204 14.12 5.04 -3.34
C PHE A 204 15.39 4.32 -2.85
N ILE A 205 15.37 2.98 -2.82
CA ILE A 205 16.52 2.16 -2.43
C ILE A 205 17.69 2.44 -3.37
N LEU A 206 17.46 2.38 -4.68
CA LEU A 206 18.47 2.63 -5.70
C LEU A 206 18.91 4.09 -5.79
N GLN A 207 18.21 5.02 -5.13
CA GLN A 207 18.62 6.41 -4.95
C GLN A 207 19.37 6.65 -3.63
N GLY A 208 19.43 5.66 -2.73
CA GLY A 208 20.08 5.79 -1.42
C GLY A 208 19.35 6.77 -0.47
N LYS A 209 18.05 6.97 -0.65
CA LYS A 209 17.25 7.89 0.18
C LYS A 209 16.83 7.21 1.48
N LYS A 210 16.65 8.00 2.55
CA LYS A 210 16.21 7.48 3.86
C LYS A 210 14.71 7.14 3.85
N THR A 211 13.96 7.92 3.07
CA THR A 211 12.55 7.73 2.84
C THR A 211 12.21 8.06 1.40
N TRP A 212 11.21 7.40 0.83
CA TRP A 212 10.76 7.72 -0.52
C TRP A 212 10.14 9.13 -0.62
N TYR A 213 9.82 9.79 0.50
CA TYR A 213 9.34 11.17 0.49
C TYR A 213 10.42 12.19 0.07
N GLU A 214 11.68 11.76 0.01
CA GLU A 214 12.82 12.53 -0.52
C GLU A 214 13.05 12.33 -2.03
N THR A 215 12.30 11.43 -2.67
CA THR A 215 12.41 11.14 -4.10
C THR A 215 11.53 12.07 -4.93
N GLU A 216 11.79 12.14 -6.24
CA GLU A 216 10.97 12.89 -7.21
C GLU A 216 9.48 12.52 -7.17
N MET A 217 9.16 11.31 -6.70
CA MET A 217 7.80 10.75 -6.63
C MET A 217 6.94 11.35 -5.52
N PHE A 218 7.51 12.16 -4.63
CA PHE A 218 6.82 12.80 -3.49
C PHE A 218 7.34 14.19 -3.13
N LEU A 219 8.60 14.50 -3.47
CA LEU A 219 9.26 15.74 -3.08
C LEU A 219 8.48 17.02 -3.46
N PRO A 220 7.85 17.14 -4.65
CA PRO A 220 6.98 18.29 -4.96
C PRO A 220 5.87 18.53 -3.93
N LEU A 221 5.20 17.46 -3.48
CA LEU A 221 4.16 17.54 -2.45
C LEU A 221 4.75 17.94 -1.10
N MET A 222 5.87 17.31 -0.70
CA MET A 222 6.51 17.62 0.58
C MET A 222 6.98 19.07 0.64
N GLN A 223 7.58 19.60 -0.42
CA GLN A 223 7.99 21.00 -0.51
C GLN A 223 6.80 21.95 -0.43
N ARG A 224 5.66 21.59 -1.04
CA ARG A 224 4.45 22.41 -0.96
C ARG A 224 3.87 22.41 0.45
N LEU A 225 3.83 21.26 1.11
CA LEU A 225 3.37 21.13 2.49
C LEU A 225 4.28 21.88 3.46
N GLU A 226 5.60 21.85 3.28
CA GLU A 226 6.53 22.64 4.08
C GLU A 226 6.25 24.15 3.92
N ALA A 227 6.03 24.62 2.69
CA ALA A 227 5.75 26.02 2.41
C ALA A 227 4.40 26.51 2.95
N LEU A 228 3.37 25.65 2.99
CA LEU A 228 2.03 26.00 3.46
C LEU A 228 1.85 25.82 4.97
N GLU A 229 2.51 24.82 5.54
CA GLU A 229 2.16 24.26 6.86
C GLU A 229 3.37 24.06 7.77
N GLY A 230 4.59 24.31 7.28
CA GLY A 230 5.83 24.10 8.04
C GLY A 230 6.14 22.62 8.32
N THR A 231 5.43 21.69 7.69
CA THR A 231 5.67 20.25 7.84
C THR A 231 6.99 19.87 7.18
N LYS A 232 7.81 19.10 7.90
CA LYS A 232 9.12 18.65 7.40
C LYS A 232 8.97 17.38 6.57
N VAL A 233 9.98 17.06 5.76
CA VAL A 233 9.99 15.81 4.95
C VAL A 233 9.85 14.55 5.80
N ASN A 234 10.36 14.57 7.04
CA ASN A 234 10.26 13.46 7.99
C ASN A 234 9.05 13.54 8.93
N ASP A 235 8.14 14.51 8.75
CA ASP A 235 6.92 14.64 9.54
C ASP A 235 5.90 13.57 9.13
N PRO A 236 5.52 12.63 10.03
CA PRO A 236 4.55 11.58 9.72
C PRO A 236 3.20 12.13 9.23
N PHE A 237 2.79 13.31 9.70
CA PHE A 237 1.58 13.96 9.21
C PHE A 237 1.74 14.40 7.75
N GLY A 238 2.79 15.16 7.45
CA GLY A 238 3.06 15.64 6.09
C GLY A 238 3.21 14.49 5.09
N GLN A 239 3.92 13.43 5.49
CA GLN A 239 4.08 12.20 4.70
C GLN A 239 2.74 11.54 4.37
N ARG A 240 1.86 11.37 5.37
CA ARG A 240 0.51 10.83 5.17
C ARG A 240 -0.35 11.71 4.26
N VAL A 241 -0.26 13.04 4.40
CA VAL A 241 -0.96 13.97 3.51
C VAL A 241 -0.48 13.81 2.07
N ALA A 242 0.84 13.82 1.85
CA ALA A 242 1.43 13.66 0.53
C ALA A 242 1.06 12.31 -0.13
N ALA A 243 1.19 11.20 0.62
CA ALA A 243 0.77 9.89 0.14
C ALA A 243 -0.71 9.87 -0.28
N THR A 244 -1.58 10.40 0.56
CA THR A 244 -3.03 10.40 0.33
C THR A 244 -3.42 11.28 -0.85
N VAL A 245 -2.90 12.50 -0.93
CA VAL A 245 -3.18 13.43 -2.05
C VAL A 245 -2.70 12.83 -3.35
N ARG A 246 -1.47 12.30 -3.41
CA ARG A 246 -0.96 11.63 -4.61
C ARG A 246 -1.87 10.49 -5.07
N SER A 247 -2.34 9.65 -4.14
CA SER A 247 -3.27 8.55 -4.45
C SER A 247 -4.62 9.05 -4.97
N LEU A 248 -5.21 10.06 -4.33
CA LEU A 248 -6.49 10.64 -4.76
C LEU A 248 -6.39 11.31 -6.13
N VAL A 249 -5.31 12.08 -6.37
CA VAL A 249 -5.03 12.68 -7.68
C VAL A 249 -4.88 11.59 -8.74
N ALA A 250 -4.15 10.51 -8.46
CA ALA A 250 -4.00 9.39 -9.39
C ALA A 250 -5.34 8.76 -9.76
N ALA A 251 -6.20 8.45 -8.77
CA ALA A 251 -7.51 7.87 -9.03
C ALA A 251 -8.40 8.81 -9.86
N LEU A 252 -8.46 10.10 -9.52
CA LEU A 252 -9.29 11.10 -10.21
C LEU A 252 -8.80 11.41 -11.62
N ALA A 253 -7.48 11.44 -11.83
CA ALA A 253 -6.86 11.58 -13.13
C ALA A 253 -7.19 10.38 -14.02
N ASP A 254 -7.20 9.18 -13.45
CA ASP A 254 -7.53 7.94 -14.16
C ASP A 254 -9.05 7.69 -14.32
N GLY A 255 -9.87 8.70 -14.04
CA GLY A 255 -11.29 8.75 -14.38
C GLY A 255 -12.26 8.42 -13.24
N ALA A 256 -11.80 8.21 -12.00
CA ALA A 256 -12.74 8.13 -10.88
C ALA A 256 -13.49 9.44 -10.67
N GLN A 257 -14.68 9.32 -10.08
CA GLN A 257 -15.55 10.44 -9.74
C GLN A 257 -15.89 10.41 -8.25
N MET A 258 -16.01 11.59 -7.64
CA MET A 258 -16.45 11.76 -6.25
C MET A 258 -17.98 11.62 -6.14
N THR A 259 -18.48 10.38 -6.22
CA THR A 259 -19.92 10.06 -6.05
C THR A 259 -20.24 9.50 -4.66
N GLY A 260 -21.52 9.34 -4.34
CA GLY A 260 -21.96 8.78 -3.05
C GLY A 260 -21.95 7.25 -2.98
N LYS A 261 -21.55 6.55 -4.04
CA LYS A 261 -21.58 5.08 -4.15
C LYS A 261 -20.28 4.55 -4.78
N GLY A 262 -20.04 3.26 -4.65
CA GLY A 262 -18.94 2.57 -5.30
C GLY A 262 -17.56 3.17 -5.00
N GLN A 263 -16.71 3.26 -6.02
CA GLN A 263 -15.38 3.88 -5.95
C GLN A 263 -15.41 5.32 -5.44
N GLY A 264 -16.44 6.09 -5.81
CA GLY A 264 -16.55 7.49 -5.41
C GLY A 264 -16.78 7.65 -3.92
N HIS A 265 -17.58 6.76 -3.32
CA HIS A 265 -17.78 6.75 -1.87
C HIS A 265 -16.46 6.51 -1.12
N VAL A 266 -15.64 5.57 -1.63
CA VAL A 266 -14.33 5.25 -1.04
C VAL A 266 -13.40 6.46 -1.09
N LEU A 267 -13.27 7.12 -2.24
CA LEU A 267 -12.40 8.30 -2.37
C LEU A 267 -12.89 9.47 -1.52
N LYS A 268 -14.22 9.70 -1.44
CA LYS A 268 -14.78 10.72 -0.54
C LYS A 268 -14.43 10.44 0.90
N LYS A 269 -14.52 9.18 1.34
CA LYS A 269 -14.17 8.80 2.71
C LYS A 269 -12.70 9.13 3.00
N ILE A 270 -11.78 8.73 2.12
CA ILE A 270 -10.35 9.00 2.26
C ILE A 270 -10.07 10.51 2.31
N LEU A 271 -10.64 11.29 1.38
CA LEU A 271 -10.45 12.74 1.35
C LEU A 271 -11.03 13.41 2.60
N ARG A 272 -12.19 12.96 3.10
CA ARG A 272 -12.80 13.51 4.31
C ARG A 272 -11.97 13.20 5.55
N GLU A 273 -11.41 12.00 5.67
CA GLU A 273 -10.49 11.65 6.76
C GLU A 273 -9.21 12.50 6.71
N LEU A 274 -8.69 12.78 5.52
CA LEU A 274 -7.58 13.72 5.33
C LEU A 274 -7.95 15.15 5.75
N LEU A 275 -9.05 15.69 5.23
CA LEU A 275 -9.51 17.04 5.55
C LEU A 275 -9.76 17.17 7.06
N HIS A 276 -10.40 16.17 7.64
CA HIS A 276 -10.62 16.07 9.07
C HIS A 276 -9.35 16.32 9.88
N ASP A 277 -8.32 15.53 9.60
CA ASP A 277 -7.04 15.60 10.29
C ASP A 277 -6.34 16.95 10.07
N ARG A 278 -6.45 17.52 8.86
CA ARG A 278 -5.92 18.86 8.57
C ARG A 278 -6.59 19.95 9.41
N TYR A 279 -7.93 19.96 9.46
CA TYR A 279 -8.68 20.91 10.29
C TYR A 279 -8.38 20.72 11.78
N ARG A 280 -8.23 19.47 12.24
CA ARG A 280 -7.87 19.13 13.63
C ARG A 280 -6.48 19.66 14.02
N MET A 281 -5.54 19.66 13.08
CA MET A 281 -4.20 20.23 13.26
C MET A 281 -4.15 21.76 13.11
N GLY A 282 -5.27 22.41 12.76
CA GLY A 282 -5.34 23.86 12.61
C GLY A 282 -4.75 24.41 11.31
N TYR A 283 -4.65 23.58 10.26
CA TYR A 283 -4.17 24.04 8.96
C TYR A 283 -5.31 24.71 8.16
N ASP A 284 -5.11 25.98 7.80
CA ASP A 284 -6.05 26.78 7.03
C ASP A 284 -5.79 26.76 5.51
N SER A 285 -4.72 26.08 5.07
CA SER A 285 -4.35 26.04 3.65
C SER A 285 -5.30 25.14 2.85
N GLU A 286 -5.81 25.66 1.73
CA GLU A 286 -6.74 24.91 0.87
C GLU A 286 -6.06 23.68 0.24
N ILE A 287 -6.72 22.52 0.29
CA ILE A 287 -6.18 21.25 -0.20
C ILE A 287 -5.89 21.28 -1.71
N VAL A 288 -6.62 22.13 -2.45
CA VAL A 288 -6.46 22.32 -3.90
C VAL A 288 -5.03 22.67 -4.29
N GLN A 289 -4.30 23.35 -3.41
CA GLN A 289 -2.91 23.77 -3.62
C GLN A 289 -1.93 22.59 -3.68
N LEU A 290 -2.37 21.37 -3.32
CA LEU A 290 -1.58 20.15 -3.38
C LEU A 290 -1.85 19.32 -4.65
N VAL A 291 -2.85 19.67 -5.47
CA VAL A 291 -3.21 18.92 -6.68
C VAL A 291 -2.10 18.99 -7.73
N GLU A 292 -1.63 20.19 -8.07
CA GLU A 292 -0.55 20.37 -9.06
C GLU A 292 0.76 19.67 -8.64
N PRO A 293 1.24 19.79 -7.38
CA PRO A 293 2.38 19.02 -6.92
C PRO A 293 2.15 17.52 -7.01
N GLY A 294 0.93 17.05 -6.70
CA GLY A 294 0.54 15.65 -6.86
C GLY A 294 0.62 15.18 -8.31
N LEU A 295 0.16 15.98 -9.27
CA LEU A 295 0.30 15.68 -10.70
C LEU A 295 1.77 15.64 -11.15
N ARG A 296 2.61 16.55 -10.64
CA ARG A 296 4.06 16.50 -10.88
C ARG A 296 4.67 15.22 -10.34
N CYS A 297 4.33 14.79 -9.14
CA CYS A 297 4.78 13.51 -8.58
C CYS A 297 4.40 12.32 -9.48
N LEU A 298 3.20 12.33 -10.06
CA LEU A 298 2.72 11.26 -10.95
C LEU A 298 3.43 11.28 -12.32
N ARG A 299 3.77 12.46 -12.83
CA ARG A 299 4.56 12.58 -14.06
C ARG A 299 5.93 11.93 -13.93
N GLU A 300 6.57 12.05 -12.76
CA GLU A 300 7.89 11.45 -12.49
C GLU A 300 7.88 9.91 -12.42
N ILE A 301 6.71 9.28 -12.46
CA ILE A 301 6.56 7.81 -12.56
C ILE A 301 5.89 7.37 -13.88
N GLY A 302 5.72 8.30 -14.83
CA GLY A 302 5.22 8.02 -16.18
C GLY A 302 3.77 8.37 -16.45
N TYR A 303 3.09 9.05 -15.52
CA TYR A 303 1.69 9.45 -15.69
C TYR A 303 1.55 10.97 -15.78
N ASP A 304 1.55 11.50 -17.00
CA ASP A 304 1.38 12.93 -17.26
C ASP A 304 -0.10 13.29 -17.47
N TRP A 305 -0.73 13.75 -16.38
CA TRP A 305 -2.12 14.22 -16.37
C TRP A 305 -2.23 15.72 -16.07
N MET A 306 -1.20 16.50 -16.41
CA MET A 306 -1.22 17.95 -16.18
C MET A 306 -2.41 18.66 -16.85
N ALA A 307 -2.91 18.12 -17.97
CA ALA A 307 -4.10 18.63 -18.66
C ALA A 307 -5.39 18.48 -17.85
N ASP A 308 -5.45 17.56 -16.88
CA ASP A 308 -6.61 17.33 -16.01
C ASP A 308 -6.62 18.22 -14.75
N ARG A 309 -5.60 19.08 -14.58
CA ARG A 309 -5.39 19.89 -13.37
C ARG A 309 -6.65 20.63 -12.93
N ASP A 310 -7.21 21.48 -13.77
CA ASP A 310 -8.34 22.36 -13.40
C ASP A 310 -9.57 21.55 -12.97
N ARG A 311 -9.81 20.41 -13.63
CA ARG A 311 -10.90 19.50 -13.30
C ARG A 311 -10.70 18.88 -11.92
N ILE A 312 -9.49 18.38 -11.65
CA ILE A 312 -9.17 17.74 -10.36
C ILE A 312 -9.17 18.78 -9.23
N GLU A 313 -8.62 19.98 -9.48
CA GLU A 313 -8.65 21.10 -8.55
C GLU A 313 -10.08 21.48 -8.15
N ALA A 314 -10.99 21.59 -9.14
CA ALA A 314 -12.40 21.88 -8.88
C ALA A 314 -13.09 20.79 -8.04
N ILE A 315 -12.75 19.51 -8.25
CA ILE A 315 -13.27 18.39 -7.45
C ILE A 315 -12.80 18.50 -5.99
N PHE A 316 -11.50 18.72 -5.78
CA PHE A 316 -10.93 18.87 -4.43
C PHE A 316 -11.54 20.07 -3.70
N ALA A 317 -11.65 21.22 -4.37
CA ALA A 317 -12.26 22.43 -3.80
C ALA A 317 -13.73 22.21 -3.43
N GLY A 318 -14.50 21.53 -4.29
CA GLY A 318 -15.91 21.23 -4.03
C GLY A 318 -16.13 20.28 -2.85
N GLU A 319 -15.29 19.25 -2.72
CA GLU A 319 -15.35 18.32 -1.59
C GLU A 319 -14.86 18.98 -0.29
N GLU A 320 -13.81 19.81 -0.32
CA GLU A 320 -13.36 20.58 0.84
C GLU A 320 -14.44 21.55 1.32
N HIS A 321 -15.04 22.33 0.42
CA HIS A 321 -16.14 23.24 0.76
C HIS A 321 -17.33 22.50 1.39
N SER A 322 -17.68 21.34 0.83
CA SER A 322 -18.74 20.48 1.37
C SER A 322 -18.38 19.98 2.77
N TYR A 323 -17.12 19.60 2.99
CA TYR A 323 -16.63 19.10 4.27
C TYR A 323 -16.56 20.19 5.34
N GLN A 324 -16.17 21.42 5.01
CA GLN A 324 -16.16 22.55 5.95
C GLN A 324 -17.52 22.75 6.64
N LYS A 325 -18.62 22.57 5.90
CA LYS A 325 -19.97 22.61 6.48
C LYS A 325 -20.17 21.48 7.50
N VAL A 326 -19.81 20.25 7.15
CA VAL A 326 -19.89 19.07 8.03
C VAL A 326 -19.05 19.25 9.28
N HIS A 327 -17.83 19.76 9.16
CA HIS A 327 -16.93 20.01 10.27
C HIS A 327 -17.52 21.04 11.26
N ARG A 328 -18.04 22.17 10.75
CA ARG A 328 -18.72 23.17 11.61
C ARG A 328 -19.96 22.63 12.32
N GLU A 329 -20.76 21.82 11.64
CA GLU A 329 -21.93 21.18 12.25
C GLU A 329 -21.53 20.15 13.33
N SER A 330 -20.43 19.43 13.10
CA SER A 330 -19.85 18.48 14.05
C SER A 330 -19.38 19.18 15.33
N LEU A 331 -18.63 20.29 15.20
CA LEU A 331 -18.20 21.11 16.34
C LEU A 331 -19.38 21.63 17.16
N LYS A 332 -20.38 22.23 16.50
CA LYS A 332 -21.60 22.72 17.17
C LYS A 332 -22.35 21.61 17.92
N PHE A 333 -22.38 20.41 17.33
CA PHE A 333 -22.99 19.26 17.99
C PHE A 333 -22.22 18.85 19.24
N LEU A 334 -20.89 18.73 19.15
CA LEU A 334 -20.03 18.35 20.28
C LEU A 334 -20.08 19.40 21.39
N GLU A 335 -19.98 20.69 21.07
CA GLU A 335 -20.15 21.79 22.03
C GLU A 335 -21.50 21.73 22.76
N LYS A 336 -22.57 21.36 22.05
CA LYS A 336 -23.89 21.16 22.67
C LYS A 336 -23.86 19.95 23.63
N GLN A 337 -23.17 18.87 23.29
CA GLN A 337 -23.04 17.72 24.19
C GLN A 337 -22.26 18.08 25.47
N VAL A 338 -21.17 18.83 25.32
CA VAL A 338 -20.40 19.38 26.46
C VAL A 338 -21.31 20.21 27.35
N LYS A 339 -22.05 21.18 26.80
CA LYS A 339 -22.97 22.02 27.58
C LYS A 339 -24.05 21.22 28.30
N LEU A 340 -24.55 20.14 27.68
CA LEU A 340 -25.51 19.26 28.35
C LEU A 340 -24.86 18.54 29.52
N ALA A 341 -23.60 18.13 29.38
CA ALA A 341 -22.85 17.48 30.44
C ALA A 341 -22.51 18.44 31.60
N GLU A 342 -22.11 19.68 31.32
CA GLU A 342 -21.88 20.73 32.33
C GLU A 342 -23.13 20.99 33.17
N ASN A 343 -24.31 20.93 32.55
CA ASN A 343 -25.59 21.10 33.22
C ASN A 343 -26.13 19.81 33.89
N GLY A 344 -25.34 18.74 33.96
CA GLY A 344 -25.73 17.46 34.57
C GLY A 344 -26.81 16.69 33.79
N LYS A 345 -27.08 17.06 32.52
CA LYS A 345 -28.09 16.43 31.66
C LYS A 345 -27.52 15.36 30.73
N ARG A 346 -26.20 15.21 30.68
CA ARG A 346 -25.48 14.21 29.89
C ARG A 346 -24.17 13.80 30.58
N GLY A 347 -23.62 12.66 30.17
CA GLY A 347 -22.37 12.12 30.69
C GLY A 347 -22.60 10.99 31.72
N PRO A 348 -21.56 10.22 32.06
CA PRO A 348 -20.23 10.22 31.45
C PRO A 348 -20.29 9.79 29.98
N PHE A 349 -19.42 10.34 29.13
CA PHE A 349 -19.32 9.94 27.73
C PHE A 349 -18.62 8.58 27.63
N THR A 350 -19.07 7.74 26.71
CA THR A 350 -18.56 6.36 26.54
C THR A 350 -18.02 6.13 25.13
N GLN A 351 -17.31 5.01 24.92
CA GLN A 351 -16.94 4.55 23.56
C GLN A 351 -18.19 4.40 22.66
N GLU A 352 -19.31 3.92 23.20
CA GLU A 352 -20.56 3.76 22.46
C GLU A 352 -21.09 5.11 21.95
N ASP A 353 -20.98 6.19 22.74
CA ASP A 353 -21.32 7.54 22.26
C ASP A 353 -20.47 7.93 21.02
N LEU A 354 -19.16 7.68 21.09
CA LEU A 354 -18.24 8.00 20.00
C LEU A 354 -18.56 7.19 18.73
N ASP A 355 -18.85 5.90 18.88
CA ASP A 355 -19.24 5.02 17.78
C ASP A 355 -20.56 5.48 17.15
N VAL A 356 -21.56 5.84 17.97
CA VAL A 356 -22.83 6.39 17.49
C VAL A 356 -22.63 7.71 16.74
N TRP A 357 -21.78 8.62 17.24
CA TRP A 357 -21.54 9.90 16.57
C TRP A 357 -20.78 9.72 15.25
N LYS A 358 -19.86 8.75 15.21
CA LYS A 358 -19.18 8.36 13.97
C LYS A 358 -20.16 7.83 12.94
N ASP A 359 -21.00 6.89 13.30
CA ASP A 359 -21.92 6.24 12.35
C ASP A 359 -23.05 7.16 11.92
N SER A 360 -23.62 7.94 12.85
CA SER A 360 -24.79 8.79 12.58
C SER A 360 -24.44 10.16 12.00
N ARG A 361 -23.24 10.70 12.28
CA ARG A 361 -22.86 12.07 11.93
C ARG A 361 -21.53 12.19 11.22
N GLY A 362 -20.77 11.10 11.07
CA GLY A 362 -19.43 11.14 10.47
C GLY A 362 -18.40 11.87 11.33
N ILE A 363 -18.67 12.03 12.63
CA ILE A 363 -17.74 12.65 13.58
C ILE A 363 -16.71 11.59 13.95
N THR A 364 -15.44 11.78 13.58
CA THR A 364 -14.41 10.81 13.94
C THR A 364 -14.23 10.76 15.47
N VAL A 365 -13.70 9.63 15.94
CA VAL A 365 -13.40 9.42 17.35
C VAL A 365 -12.39 10.47 17.84
N GLU A 366 -11.41 10.79 17.02
CA GLU A 366 -10.31 11.71 17.33
C GLU A 366 -10.82 13.14 17.56
N LEU A 367 -11.67 13.70 16.69
CA LEU A 367 -12.23 15.04 16.92
C LEU A 367 -13.15 15.09 18.14
N ALA A 368 -13.98 14.06 18.32
CA ALA A 368 -14.84 13.99 19.49
C ALA A 368 -13.99 14.00 20.77
N LEU A 369 -12.91 13.20 20.82
CA LEU A 369 -11.97 13.20 21.94
C LEU A 369 -11.27 14.54 22.14
N ASP A 370 -10.79 15.18 21.07
CA ASP A 370 -10.10 16.47 21.17
C ASP A 370 -11.01 17.54 21.77
N VAL A 371 -12.28 17.62 21.33
CA VAL A 371 -13.27 18.56 21.88
C VAL A 371 -13.63 18.22 23.32
N LEU A 372 -13.88 16.95 23.64
CA LEU A 372 -14.25 16.52 24.98
C LEU A 372 -13.12 16.75 25.99
N ARG A 373 -11.88 16.38 25.64
CA ARG A 373 -10.69 16.56 26.49
C ARG A 373 -10.35 18.02 26.72
N ALA A 374 -10.51 18.88 25.72
CA ALA A 374 -10.34 20.33 25.87
C ALA A 374 -11.30 20.93 26.93
N GLN A 375 -12.42 20.26 27.20
CA GLN A 375 -13.42 20.66 28.18
C GLN A 375 -13.36 19.83 29.48
N GLY A 376 -12.27 19.06 29.67
CA GLY A 376 -12.02 18.28 30.88
C GLY A 376 -12.73 16.93 30.95
N TYR A 377 -13.35 16.47 29.86
CA TYR A 377 -13.97 15.14 29.80
C TYR A 377 -12.97 14.14 29.20
N ASP A 378 -12.57 13.16 30.00
CA ASP A 378 -11.77 12.04 29.50
C ASP A 378 -12.67 10.83 29.23
N VAL A 379 -12.58 10.31 28.00
CA VAL A 379 -13.36 9.15 27.56
C VAL A 379 -12.41 7.99 27.42
N GLN A 380 -12.69 6.93 28.19
CA GLN A 380 -11.99 5.66 28.05
C GLN A 380 -12.36 5.08 26.69
N VAL A 381 -11.42 5.14 25.77
CA VAL A 381 -11.51 4.50 24.47
C VAL A 381 -10.76 3.20 24.49
N ALA A 382 -11.28 2.21 23.77
CA ALA A 382 -10.48 1.02 23.52
C ALA A 382 -9.20 1.47 22.84
N GLU A 383 -8.03 1.15 23.41
CA GLU A 383 -6.77 1.42 22.74
C GLU A 383 -6.85 0.83 21.34
N ALA A 384 -6.54 1.66 20.34
CA ALA A 384 -6.31 1.16 19.01
C ALA A 384 -5.20 0.13 19.16
N LYS A 385 -5.53 -1.16 19.00
CA LYS A 385 -4.51 -2.21 19.06
C LYS A 385 -3.39 -1.78 18.12
N PRO A 386 -2.14 -1.58 18.61
CA PRO A 386 -1.03 -1.25 17.72
C PRO A 386 -1.01 -2.34 16.66
N ARG A 387 -1.32 -1.98 15.42
CA ARG A 387 -1.33 -2.97 14.35
C ARG A 387 0.13 -3.27 14.06
N GLN A 388 0.55 -4.46 14.50
CA GLN A 388 1.66 -5.19 13.90
C GLN A 388 1.54 -5.08 12.37
N PHE A 389 2.67 -4.90 11.69
CA PHE A 389 2.76 -4.86 10.23
C PHE A 389 1.73 -5.80 9.60
N MET A 390 0.79 -5.25 8.83
CA MET A 390 -0.35 -6.04 8.32
C MET A 390 0.10 -7.15 7.38
N THR A 391 1.25 -6.92 6.73
CA THR A 391 1.98 -7.87 5.91
C THR A 391 3.48 -7.61 6.03
N PHE A 392 4.31 -8.56 5.59
CA PHE A 392 5.76 -8.36 5.44
C PHE A 392 6.07 -7.05 4.71
N SER A 393 5.28 -6.73 3.68
CA SER A 393 5.44 -5.55 2.83
C SER A 393 5.38 -4.22 3.56
N ASP A 394 4.83 -4.17 4.77
CA ASP A 394 4.75 -2.94 5.58
C ASP A 394 5.92 -2.82 6.57
N ALA A 395 6.72 -3.88 6.75
CA ALA A 395 7.73 -4.02 7.79
C ALA A 395 9.03 -3.25 7.50
N TYR A 396 8.95 -1.92 7.54
CA TYR A 396 10.11 -1.04 7.48
C TYR A 396 9.95 0.14 8.43
N ASP A 397 10.95 0.30 9.29
CA ASP A 397 11.21 1.54 10.01
C ASP A 397 12.68 1.93 9.82
N HIS A 398 12.89 3.16 9.35
CA HIS A 398 14.22 3.74 9.17
C HIS A 398 14.99 3.96 10.49
N GLU A 399 14.30 3.96 11.63
CA GLU A 399 14.91 4.05 12.97
C GLU A 399 15.22 2.66 13.56
N GLU A 400 14.64 1.58 13.00
CA GLU A 400 14.86 0.22 13.49
C GLU A 400 16.22 -0.31 13.04
N ASN A 401 17.00 -0.83 13.99
CA ASN A 401 18.31 -1.41 13.74
C ASN A 401 18.22 -2.94 13.83
N VAL A 402 18.01 -3.58 12.68
CA VAL A 402 17.83 -5.04 12.61
C VAL A 402 19.19 -5.72 12.53
N HIS A 403 19.71 -6.15 13.68
CA HIS A 403 21.00 -6.86 13.77
C HIS A 403 20.90 -8.35 13.42
N ASP A 404 19.80 -9.03 13.81
CA ASP A 404 19.50 -10.42 13.46
C ASP A 404 18.30 -10.49 12.52
N VAL A 405 18.59 -10.38 11.23
CA VAL A 405 17.60 -10.42 10.15
C VAL A 405 16.87 -11.77 10.11
N LYS A 406 17.58 -12.88 10.35
CA LYS A 406 16.99 -14.22 10.25
C LYS A 406 16.04 -14.47 11.41
N GLY A 407 16.45 -14.12 12.64
CA GLY A 407 15.58 -14.14 13.81
C GLY A 407 14.34 -13.27 13.62
N TRP A 408 14.52 -12.05 13.11
CA TRP A 408 13.40 -11.13 12.84
C TRP A 408 12.40 -11.68 11.81
N LEU A 409 12.87 -12.28 10.72
CA LEU A 409 12.01 -12.91 9.72
C LEU A 409 11.21 -14.09 10.29
N LEU A 410 11.84 -14.92 11.10
CA LEU A 410 11.20 -16.07 11.76
C LEU A 410 10.21 -15.64 12.86
N GLU A 411 10.52 -14.61 13.64
CA GLU A 411 9.55 -14.02 14.58
C GLU A 411 8.32 -13.49 13.83
N MET A 412 8.53 -12.88 12.67
CA MET A 412 7.43 -12.37 11.85
C MET A 412 6.57 -13.50 11.25
N GLU A 413 7.15 -14.68 10.96
CA GLU A 413 6.42 -15.92 10.64
C GLU A 413 5.50 -16.32 11.79
N GLU A 414 6.03 -16.42 13.00
CA GLU A 414 5.27 -16.82 14.19
C GLU A 414 4.11 -15.86 14.47
N ARG A 415 4.35 -14.55 14.37
CA ARG A 415 3.31 -13.53 14.52
C ARG A 415 2.21 -13.69 13.48
N THR A 416 2.57 -13.92 12.21
CA THR A 416 1.61 -14.15 11.12
C THR A 416 0.75 -15.39 11.38
N LEU A 417 1.37 -16.49 11.81
CA LEU A 417 0.67 -17.73 12.15
C LEU A 417 -0.27 -17.56 13.34
N ALA A 418 0.16 -16.84 14.38
CA ALA A 418 -0.67 -16.55 15.54
C ALA A 418 -1.92 -15.74 15.15
N GLN A 419 -1.77 -14.74 14.29
CA GLN A 419 -2.89 -13.95 13.77
C GLN A 419 -3.85 -14.79 12.93
N ALA A 420 -3.34 -15.66 12.05
CA ALA A 420 -4.16 -16.56 11.25
C ALA A 420 -4.99 -17.51 12.14
N ARG A 421 -4.35 -18.10 13.16
CA ARG A 421 -5.03 -18.95 14.17
C ARG A 421 -6.12 -18.18 14.92
N ALA A 422 -5.84 -16.95 15.34
CA ALA A 422 -6.82 -16.11 16.02
C ALA A 422 -8.03 -15.78 15.13
N ARG A 423 -7.81 -15.48 13.84
CA ARG A 423 -8.89 -15.25 12.87
C ARG A 423 -9.76 -16.49 12.66
N ALA A 424 -9.14 -17.66 12.47
CA ALA A 424 -9.87 -18.92 12.32
C ALA A 424 -10.70 -19.25 13.58
N GLN A 425 -10.16 -19.02 14.77
CA GLN A 425 -10.89 -19.21 16.03
C GLN A 425 -12.06 -18.22 16.20
N ALA A 426 -11.91 -16.98 15.74
CA ALA A 426 -12.99 -15.99 15.78
C ALA A 426 -14.12 -16.36 14.80
N GLN A 427 -13.78 -16.84 13.59
CA GLN A 427 -14.75 -17.29 12.59
C GLN A 427 -15.49 -18.57 13.03
N ALA A 428 -14.84 -19.46 13.77
CA ALA A 428 -15.49 -20.68 14.30
C ALA A 428 -16.45 -20.41 15.48
N LYS A 429 -16.38 -19.21 16.07
CA LYS A 429 -17.24 -18.78 17.19
C LYS A 429 -18.41 -17.88 16.77
N ALA A 430 -18.39 -17.40 15.52
CA ALA A 430 -19.45 -16.61 14.89
C ALA A 430 -20.35 -17.54 14.07
#